data_AF-A0A9P7DJA4-F1
#
_entry.id   AF-A0A9P7DJA4-F1
#
_cell.length_a   1.000
_cell.length_b   1.000
_cell.length_c   1.000
_cell.angle_alpha   90.00
_cell.angle_beta   90.00
_cell.angle_gamma   90.00
#
_symmetry.space_group_name_H-M   'P 1'
#
loop_
_entity.id
_entity.type
_entity.pdbx_description
1 polymer ?
#
loop_
_entity_poly.entity_id
_entity_poly.type
_entity_poly.pdbx_seq_one_letter_code
_entity_poly.pdbx_strand_id
1 'polypeptide(L)'
;MPAFRALKTLARSLSTTARSTSELVGTAPSHRCYIFLHTPQPPSEYPAKYATPVQRALLLRTAKWGGSVNFSWSEDQQSICARPPGEEDKQEYHLTAFAHPRGKLEATVSMDNIEEVGEKLRAHAEGTSGATPSNSDDVHLYVCTHGARDCRCGDIGGAVAQAIRDELRKRRDTNPSDPSTRIKLAEVAHVGGHKYAANLLVYPHGEWLGEVEPEDVPEILDAILALPVRPRNIDEIPICPRNWRGRMGLNKDEQVQLLQRTYS
;
A
#
# COMPACT_ATOMS: atom_id res chain seq x y z
N MET A 1 38.93 32.30 41.09
CA MET A 1 37.98 32.77 40.07
C MET A 1 37.90 31.73 38.96
N PRO A 2 36.81 30.95 38.84
CA PRO A 2 36.66 29.97 37.77
C PRO A 2 35.98 30.61 36.55
N ALA A 3 36.57 30.44 35.36
CA ALA A 3 36.00 30.90 34.11
C ALA A 3 34.93 29.90 33.62
N PHE A 4 33.67 30.32 33.64
CA PHE A 4 32.55 29.60 33.03
C PHE A 4 32.69 29.64 31.50
N ARG A 5 32.79 28.45 30.86
CA ARG A 5 32.74 28.31 29.40
C ARG A 5 31.28 28.06 29.01
N ALA A 6 30.62 29.09 28.49
CA ALA A 6 29.23 29.00 28.01
C ALA A 6 29.14 28.12 26.75
N LEU A 7 28.39 27.03 26.84
CA LEU A 7 27.93 26.25 25.69
C LEU A 7 26.87 27.08 24.93
N LYS A 8 27.20 27.51 23.71
CA LYS A 8 26.23 28.08 22.78
C LYS A 8 25.48 26.94 22.10
N THR A 9 24.28 26.65 22.58
CA THR A 9 23.31 25.78 21.91
C THR A 9 22.82 26.48 20.64
N LEU A 10 23.29 26.05 19.48
CA LEU A 10 22.73 26.45 18.19
C LEU A 10 21.43 25.68 17.96
N ALA A 11 20.31 26.29 18.32
CA ALA A 11 19.00 25.83 17.90
C ALA A 11 18.91 25.93 16.37
N ARG A 12 18.88 24.78 15.67
CA ARG A 12 18.48 24.73 14.27
C ARG A 12 16.98 25.01 14.21
N SER A 13 16.64 26.22 13.78
CA SER A 13 15.30 26.53 13.29
C SER A 13 15.03 25.64 12.07
N LEU A 14 14.16 24.65 12.24
CA LEU A 14 13.53 23.95 11.12
C LEU A 14 12.45 24.89 10.56
N SER A 15 12.81 25.61 9.50
CA SER A 15 11.85 26.34 8.68
C SER A 15 11.00 25.33 7.91
N THR A 16 9.83 24.97 8.44
CA THR A 16 8.78 24.27 7.71
C THR A 16 8.15 25.22 6.69
N THR A 17 8.81 25.40 5.54
CA THR A 17 8.12 25.94 4.37
C THR A 17 7.13 24.87 3.91
N ALA A 18 5.84 25.11 4.13
CA ALA A 18 4.76 24.32 3.54
C ALA A 18 4.98 24.28 2.01
N ARG A 19 5.30 23.10 1.50
CA ARG A 19 5.54 22.86 0.08
C ARG A 19 4.18 22.78 -0.61
N SER A 20 3.62 23.94 -0.97
CA SER A 20 2.49 24.02 -1.90
C SER A 20 3.02 23.82 -3.31
N THR A 21 3.13 22.58 -3.76
CA THR A 21 3.50 22.29 -5.15
C THR A 21 2.31 21.68 -5.87
N SER A 22 1.87 22.32 -6.95
CA SER A 22 0.91 21.79 -7.93
C SER A 22 1.49 20.62 -8.75
N GLU A 23 2.69 20.17 -8.43
CA GLU A 23 3.40 19.10 -9.11
C GLU A 23 3.35 17.81 -8.30
N LEU A 24 2.99 16.72 -8.98
CA LEU A 24 2.95 15.38 -8.40
C LEU A 24 4.32 14.93 -7.87
N VAL A 25 4.31 14.24 -6.73
CA VAL A 25 5.45 13.55 -6.11
C VAL A 25 5.81 12.26 -6.90
N GLY A 26 5.86 12.38 -8.23
CA GLY A 26 5.87 11.29 -9.19
C GLY A 26 4.57 10.48 -9.24
N THR A 27 4.48 9.60 -10.24
CA THR A 27 3.25 8.87 -10.54
C THR A 27 3.28 7.44 -10.05
N ALA A 28 2.17 6.95 -9.49
CA ALA A 28 1.95 5.52 -9.28
C ALA A 28 1.99 4.76 -10.62
N PRO A 29 2.39 3.47 -10.65
CA PRO A 29 2.28 2.64 -11.84
C PRO A 29 0.82 2.46 -12.26
N SER A 30 0.51 2.49 -13.56
CA SER A 30 -0.84 2.23 -14.04
C SER A 30 -1.20 0.76 -13.79
N HIS A 31 -2.35 0.54 -13.16
CA HIS A 31 -2.90 -0.78 -12.88
C HIS A 31 -4.42 -0.69 -12.74
N ARG A 32 -5.12 -1.77 -13.07
CA ARG A 32 -6.58 -1.93 -12.94
C ARG A 32 -6.97 -2.83 -11.77
N CYS A 33 -6.04 -3.69 -11.36
CA CYS A 33 -6.18 -4.59 -10.22
C CYS A 33 -4.83 -4.71 -9.52
N TYR A 34 -4.85 -4.77 -8.20
CA TYR A 34 -3.66 -5.01 -7.38
C TYR A 34 -3.89 -6.22 -6.48
N ILE A 35 -3.01 -7.20 -6.58
CA ILE A 35 -3.12 -8.51 -5.93
C ILE A 35 -1.97 -8.65 -4.94
N PHE A 36 -2.32 -8.92 -3.69
CA PHE A 36 -1.39 -9.16 -2.60
C PHE A 36 -1.39 -10.64 -2.25
N LEU A 37 -0.26 -11.31 -2.47
CA LEU A 37 -0.01 -12.67 -2.00
C LEU A 37 0.47 -12.59 -0.55
N HIS A 38 -0.28 -13.21 0.37
CA HIS A 38 0.02 -13.15 1.79
C HIS A 38 1.14 -14.12 2.13
N THR A 39 2.22 -13.58 2.64
CA THR A 39 3.40 -14.33 3.07
C THR A 39 3.45 -14.46 4.59
N PRO A 40 4.12 -15.48 5.13
CA PRO A 40 4.32 -15.62 6.58
C PRO A 40 5.49 -14.78 7.11
N GLN A 41 6.34 -14.23 6.23
CA GLN A 41 7.55 -13.47 6.59
C GLN A 41 7.44 -12.01 6.14
N PRO A 42 7.90 -11.04 6.95
CA PRO A 42 7.85 -9.63 6.60
C PRO A 42 8.80 -9.25 5.45
N PRO A 43 8.48 -8.22 4.65
CA PRO A 43 9.36 -7.74 3.57
C PRO A 43 10.75 -7.28 4.02
N SER A 44 10.92 -6.97 5.31
CA SER A 44 12.22 -6.65 5.90
C SER A 44 13.18 -7.84 5.91
N GLU A 45 12.67 -9.08 5.87
CA GLU A 45 13.46 -10.32 5.82
C GLU A 45 13.70 -10.81 4.38
N TYR A 46 13.06 -10.19 3.38
CA TYR A 46 13.22 -10.62 2.00
C TYR A 46 14.64 -10.35 1.47
N PRO A 47 15.15 -11.22 0.58
CA PRO A 47 16.32 -10.88 -0.22
C PRO A 47 15.99 -9.75 -1.19
N ALA A 48 17.02 -9.01 -1.63
CA ALA A 48 16.89 -7.87 -2.56
C ALA A 48 16.08 -8.15 -3.84
N LYS A 49 15.95 -9.42 -4.23
CA LYS A 49 15.02 -9.89 -5.26
C LYS A 49 14.24 -11.07 -4.69
N TYR A 50 12.97 -10.86 -4.39
CA TYR A 50 12.07 -11.90 -3.90
C TYR A 50 11.02 -12.21 -4.96
N ALA A 51 10.93 -13.47 -5.36
CA ALA A 51 9.98 -13.95 -6.36
C ALA A 51 9.75 -15.45 -6.15
N THR A 52 8.54 -15.91 -6.45
CA THR A 52 8.15 -17.32 -6.34
C THR A 52 7.52 -17.81 -7.64
N PRO A 53 7.50 -19.13 -7.91
CA PRO A 53 6.87 -19.68 -9.12
C PRO A 53 5.41 -19.24 -9.28
N VAL A 54 4.60 -19.33 -8.22
CA VAL A 54 3.20 -18.87 -8.20
C VAL A 54 3.09 -17.38 -8.49
N GLN A 55 3.90 -16.53 -7.84
CA GLN A 55 3.86 -15.09 -8.08
C GLN A 55 4.19 -14.74 -9.54
N ARG A 56 5.24 -15.34 -10.11
CA ARG A 56 5.64 -15.09 -11.49
C ARG A 56 4.57 -15.54 -12.48
N ALA A 57 4.04 -16.75 -12.26
CA ALA A 57 3.04 -17.34 -13.12
C ALA A 57 1.71 -16.57 -13.06
N LEU A 58 1.35 -16.01 -11.90
CA LEU A 58 0.17 -15.16 -11.74
C LEU A 58 0.41 -13.80 -12.40
N LEU A 59 1.55 -13.15 -12.13
CA LEU A 59 1.90 -11.86 -12.72
C LEU A 59 1.88 -11.88 -14.25
N LEU A 60 2.44 -12.91 -14.88
CA LEU A 60 2.43 -13.06 -16.35
C LEU A 60 1.01 -13.19 -16.92
N ARG A 61 0.08 -13.78 -16.17
CA ARG A 61 -1.33 -13.90 -16.56
C ARG A 61 -2.06 -12.57 -16.38
N THR A 62 -1.87 -11.92 -15.23
CA THR A 62 -2.63 -10.72 -14.85
C THR A 62 -2.15 -9.44 -15.55
N ALA A 63 -0.86 -9.35 -15.86
CA ALA A 63 -0.29 -8.19 -16.55
C ALA A 63 -0.96 -7.90 -17.90
N LYS A 64 -1.47 -8.94 -18.59
CA LYS A 64 -2.16 -8.82 -19.89
C LYS A 64 -3.40 -7.92 -19.86
N TRP A 65 -4.02 -7.77 -18.69
CA TRP A 65 -5.23 -6.97 -18.49
C TRP A 65 -5.04 -5.89 -17.42
N GLY A 66 -3.79 -5.59 -17.05
CA GLY A 66 -3.45 -4.52 -16.10
C GLY A 66 -3.49 -4.91 -14.62
N GLY A 67 -3.39 -6.21 -14.30
CA GLY A 67 -3.26 -6.69 -12.93
C GLY A 67 -1.81 -6.72 -12.46
N SER A 68 -1.54 -6.16 -11.29
CA SER A 68 -0.24 -6.21 -10.59
C SER A 68 -0.28 -7.24 -9.46
N VAL A 69 0.84 -7.95 -9.24
CA VAL A 69 0.96 -8.96 -8.18
C VAL A 69 2.17 -8.62 -7.32
N ASN A 70 1.95 -8.51 -6.01
CA ASN A 70 2.98 -8.24 -5.02
C ASN A 70 2.79 -9.12 -3.78
N PHE A 71 3.77 -9.15 -2.88
CA PHE A 71 3.68 -9.87 -1.62
C PHE A 71 3.32 -8.91 -0.48
N SER A 72 2.49 -9.35 0.45
CA SER A 72 2.19 -8.62 1.68
C SER A 72 2.45 -9.47 2.92
N TRP A 73 2.64 -8.78 4.04
CA TRP A 73 2.78 -9.37 5.37
C TRP A 73 2.06 -8.51 6.42
N SER A 74 1.42 -9.17 7.39
CA SER A 74 0.90 -8.55 8.61
C SER A 74 0.83 -9.64 9.68
N GLU A 75 0.88 -9.27 10.96
CA GLU A 75 0.76 -10.23 12.07
C GLU A 75 -0.61 -10.91 12.07
N ASP A 76 -1.66 -10.15 11.73
CA ASP A 76 -3.05 -10.60 11.81
C ASP A 76 -3.61 -11.10 10.46
N GLN A 77 -2.84 -11.02 9.36
CA GLN A 77 -3.35 -11.48 8.06
C GLN A 77 -3.28 -13.01 7.95
N GLN A 78 -4.29 -13.61 7.30
CA GLN A 78 -4.24 -15.03 6.95
C GLN A 78 -3.09 -15.28 5.98
N SER A 79 -2.15 -16.16 6.36
CA SER A 79 -1.04 -16.60 5.52
C SER A 79 -0.88 -18.13 5.62
N ILE A 80 -0.23 -18.71 4.62
CA ILE A 80 0.06 -20.15 4.57
C ILE A 80 1.56 -20.32 4.85
N CYS A 81 1.90 -21.29 5.71
CA CYS A 81 3.28 -21.58 6.07
C CYS A 81 4.14 -21.81 4.82
N ALA A 82 5.38 -21.32 4.86
CA ALA A 82 6.34 -21.55 3.79
C ALA A 82 6.69 -23.04 3.72
N ARG A 83 6.67 -23.59 2.51
CA ARG A 83 7.16 -24.94 2.22
C ARG A 83 8.69 -25.00 2.38
N PRO A 84 9.25 -26.19 2.66
CA PRO A 84 10.69 -26.37 2.68
C PRO A 84 11.35 -26.00 1.34
N PRO A 85 12.64 -25.61 1.35
CA PRO A 85 13.40 -25.39 0.12
C PRO A 85 13.30 -26.59 -0.83
N GLY A 86 13.10 -26.34 -2.12
CA GLY A 86 12.89 -27.37 -3.15
C GLY A 86 11.43 -27.78 -3.36
N GLU A 87 10.49 -27.28 -2.57
CA GLU A 87 9.05 -27.47 -2.77
C GLU A 87 8.31 -26.16 -3.11
N GLU A 88 9.01 -25.16 -3.63
CA GLU A 88 8.45 -23.83 -3.91
C GLU A 88 7.30 -23.88 -4.92
N ASP A 89 7.34 -24.81 -5.87
CA ASP A 89 6.28 -25.03 -6.87
C ASP A 89 4.97 -25.55 -6.25
N LYS A 90 5.04 -26.13 -5.03
CA LYS A 90 3.88 -26.61 -4.26
C LYS A 90 3.40 -25.57 -3.24
N GLN A 91 3.98 -24.37 -3.23
CA GLN A 91 3.56 -23.33 -2.30
C GLN A 91 2.15 -22.83 -2.64
N GLU A 92 1.33 -22.70 -1.62
CA GLU A 92 0.03 -22.05 -1.68
C GLU A 92 0.11 -20.66 -1.05
N TYR A 93 -0.70 -19.72 -1.54
CA TYR A 93 -0.85 -18.40 -0.96
C TYR A 93 -2.33 -18.08 -0.78
N HIS A 94 -2.70 -17.56 0.38
CA HIS A 94 -3.90 -16.73 0.46
C HIS A 94 -3.60 -15.40 -0.26
N LEU A 95 -4.60 -14.84 -0.93
CA LEU A 95 -4.47 -13.56 -1.61
C LEU A 95 -5.66 -12.65 -1.37
N THR A 96 -5.38 -11.35 -1.37
CA THR A 96 -6.38 -10.29 -1.47
C THR A 96 -6.14 -9.48 -2.72
N ALA A 97 -7.18 -9.28 -3.53
CA ALA A 97 -7.15 -8.52 -4.76
C ALA A 97 -8.13 -7.34 -4.70
N PHE A 98 -7.68 -6.17 -5.14
CA PHE A 98 -8.52 -4.98 -5.24
C PHE A 98 -8.63 -4.56 -6.70
N ALA A 99 -9.85 -4.30 -7.17
CA ALA A 99 -10.11 -3.81 -8.51
C ALA A 99 -11.17 -2.71 -8.50
N HIS A 100 -11.03 -1.73 -9.40
CA HIS A 100 -12.09 -0.75 -9.68
C HIS A 100 -13.00 -1.31 -10.79
N PRO A 101 -14.34 -1.33 -10.63
CA PRO A 101 -15.14 -0.71 -9.55
C PRO A 101 -15.57 -1.68 -8.42
N ARG A 102 -15.15 -2.95 -8.42
CA ARG A 102 -15.75 -3.99 -7.55
C ARG A 102 -15.23 -4.05 -6.11
N GLY A 103 -14.08 -3.47 -5.80
CA GLY A 103 -13.48 -3.54 -4.47
C GLY A 103 -12.69 -4.84 -4.26
N LYS A 104 -12.92 -5.51 -3.12
CA LYS A 104 -12.08 -6.61 -2.62
C LYS A 104 -12.55 -7.99 -3.08
N LEU A 105 -11.60 -8.85 -3.45
CA LEU A 105 -11.75 -10.29 -3.68
C LEU A 105 -10.67 -11.04 -2.90
N GLU A 106 -11.03 -12.16 -2.28
CA GLU A 106 -10.09 -13.05 -1.58
C GLU A 106 -10.13 -14.45 -2.21
N ALA A 107 -8.97 -15.11 -2.27
CA ALA A 107 -8.84 -16.46 -2.81
C ALA A 107 -7.59 -17.17 -2.26
N THR A 108 -7.45 -18.46 -2.56
CA THR A 108 -6.21 -19.22 -2.36
C THR A 108 -5.67 -19.66 -3.71
N VAL A 109 -4.37 -19.48 -3.93
CA VAL A 109 -3.70 -19.80 -5.20
C VAL A 109 -2.48 -20.69 -4.99
N SER A 110 -2.31 -21.66 -5.88
CA SER A 110 -1.12 -22.49 -6.05
C SER A 110 -0.86 -22.69 -7.54
N MET A 111 0.18 -23.45 -7.89
CA MET A 111 0.38 -23.86 -9.28
C MET A 111 -0.76 -24.74 -9.83
N ASP A 112 -1.45 -25.49 -8.96
CA ASP A 112 -2.49 -26.44 -9.37
C ASP A 112 -3.81 -25.77 -9.78
N ASN A 113 -4.13 -24.61 -9.20
CA ASN A 113 -5.39 -23.90 -9.47
C ASN A 113 -5.20 -22.52 -10.13
N ILE A 114 -3.98 -22.22 -10.60
CA ILE A 114 -3.60 -20.89 -11.07
C ILE A 114 -4.44 -20.38 -12.25
N GLU A 115 -4.93 -21.28 -13.10
CA GLU A 115 -5.77 -20.93 -14.24
C GLU A 115 -7.16 -20.48 -13.79
N GLU A 116 -7.80 -21.27 -12.94
CA GLU A 116 -9.11 -20.95 -12.35
C GLU A 116 -9.06 -19.64 -11.54
N VAL A 117 -8.04 -19.47 -10.70
CA VAL A 117 -7.86 -18.23 -9.93
C VAL A 117 -7.58 -17.04 -10.86
N GLY A 118 -6.78 -17.25 -11.90
CA GLY A 118 -6.50 -16.22 -12.91
C GLY A 118 -7.75 -15.73 -13.62
N GLU A 119 -8.67 -16.63 -13.98
CA GLU A 119 -9.96 -16.29 -14.58
C GLU A 119 -10.88 -15.55 -13.60
N LYS A 120 -10.94 -15.99 -12.34
CA LYS A 120 -11.69 -15.30 -11.27
C LYS A 120 -11.20 -13.87 -11.07
N LEU A 121 -9.88 -13.67 -11.01
CA LEU A 121 -9.26 -12.34 -10.89
C LEU A 121 -9.53 -11.45 -12.09
N ARG A 122 -9.52 -12.04 -13.30
CA ARG A 122 -9.86 -11.33 -14.53
C ARG A 122 -11.32 -10.87 -14.53
N ALA A 123 -12.26 -11.76 -14.22
CA ALA A 123 -13.68 -11.42 -14.12
C ALA A 123 -13.94 -10.34 -13.06
N HIS A 124 -13.19 -10.37 -11.96
CA HIS A 124 -13.21 -9.31 -10.94
C HIS A 124 -12.73 -7.97 -11.49
N ALA A 125 -11.62 -7.94 -12.22
CA ALA A 125 -11.07 -6.71 -12.80
C ALA A 125 -11.88 -6.15 -13.99
N GLU A 126 -12.57 -7.01 -14.74
CA GLU A 126 -13.39 -6.62 -15.89
C GLU A 126 -14.82 -6.21 -15.51
N GLY A 127 -15.28 -6.51 -14.29
CA GLY A 127 -16.66 -6.21 -13.87
C GLY A 127 -17.70 -7.24 -14.33
N THR A 128 -17.28 -8.35 -14.95
CA THR A 128 -18.18 -9.40 -15.47
C THR A 128 -18.70 -10.28 -14.32
N SER A 129 -20.01 -10.44 -14.21
CA SER A 129 -20.71 -11.13 -13.11
C SER A 129 -20.12 -12.51 -12.77
N GLY A 130 -19.94 -12.80 -11.47
CA GLY A 130 -19.43 -14.09 -10.98
C GLY A 130 -18.73 -14.03 -9.61
N ALA A 131 -17.96 -12.97 -9.34
CA ALA A 131 -17.32 -12.75 -8.04
C ALA A 131 -18.23 -11.94 -7.10
N THR A 132 -18.71 -12.51 -6.00
CA THR A 132 -19.29 -11.72 -4.91
C THR A 132 -18.17 -10.89 -4.29
N PRO A 133 -18.19 -9.55 -4.38
CA PRO A 133 -17.23 -8.75 -3.65
C PRO A 133 -17.39 -9.00 -2.15
N SER A 134 -16.27 -9.05 -1.44
CA SER A 134 -16.28 -9.13 0.03
C SER A 134 -16.82 -7.80 0.58
N ASN A 135 -17.99 -7.83 1.22
CA ASN A 135 -18.62 -6.68 1.89
C ASN A 135 -17.90 -6.38 3.23
N SER A 136 -16.57 -6.23 3.22
CA SER A 136 -15.87 -5.74 4.42
C SER A 136 -15.86 -4.23 4.44
N ASP A 137 -16.21 -3.64 5.58
CA ASP A 137 -16.03 -2.20 5.87
C ASP A 137 -14.57 -1.84 6.18
N ASP A 138 -13.63 -2.74 5.88
CA ASP A 138 -12.22 -2.58 6.14
C ASP A 138 -11.52 -1.71 5.08
N VAL A 139 -10.59 -0.88 5.54
CA VAL A 139 -9.65 -0.15 4.69
C VAL A 139 -8.26 -0.70 4.93
N HIS A 140 -7.62 -1.17 3.86
CA HIS A 140 -6.32 -1.80 3.88
C HIS A 140 -5.23 -0.79 3.51
N LEU A 141 -4.23 -0.66 4.38
CA LEU A 141 -3.04 0.16 4.19
C LEU A 141 -1.86 -0.76 3.93
N TYR A 142 -1.13 -0.51 2.85
CA TYR A 142 0.09 -1.24 2.54
C TYR A 142 1.28 -0.28 2.46
N VAL A 143 2.26 -0.48 3.34
CA VAL A 143 3.50 0.31 3.36
C VAL A 143 4.65 -0.53 2.83
N CYS A 144 5.40 0.01 1.86
CA CYS A 144 6.55 -0.69 1.31
C CYS A 144 7.74 -0.66 2.29
N THR A 145 8.11 -1.81 2.86
CA THR A 145 9.20 -1.94 3.85
C THR A 145 10.39 -2.80 3.38
N HIS A 146 10.46 -3.12 2.08
CA HIS A 146 11.47 -4.01 1.50
C HIS A 146 12.87 -3.38 1.44
N GLY A 147 13.55 -3.31 2.58
CA GLY A 147 14.83 -2.62 2.77
C GLY A 147 16.01 -3.21 1.98
N ALA A 148 16.05 -4.54 1.82
CA ALA A 148 17.09 -5.19 1.01
C ALA A 148 17.02 -4.80 -0.47
N ARG A 149 15.85 -4.39 -0.97
CA ARG A 149 15.67 -3.89 -2.33
C ARG A 149 16.09 -2.43 -2.47
N ASP A 150 15.74 -1.59 -1.50
CA ASP A 150 16.15 -0.18 -1.40
C ASP A 150 16.08 0.27 0.07
N CYS A 151 17.16 0.85 0.59
CA CYS A 151 17.24 1.23 2.01
C CYS A 151 16.15 2.24 2.41
N ARG A 152 15.73 3.15 1.53
CA ARG A 152 14.68 4.12 1.86
C ARG A 152 13.33 3.46 2.14
N CYS A 153 13.05 2.34 1.45
CA CYS A 153 11.87 1.53 1.74
C CYS A 153 11.98 0.89 3.14
N GLY A 154 13.15 0.38 3.51
CA GLY A 154 13.37 -0.18 4.85
C GLY A 154 13.29 0.88 5.96
N ASP A 155 14.02 1.98 5.80
CA ASP A 155 14.20 3.00 6.83
C ASP A 155 12.94 3.87 6.97
N ILE A 156 12.56 4.61 5.91
CA ILE A 156 11.42 5.54 5.94
C ILE A 156 10.11 4.76 5.93
N GLY A 157 10.02 3.71 5.10
CA GLY A 157 8.83 2.84 5.07
C GLY A 157 8.61 2.13 6.40
N GLY A 158 9.66 1.60 7.04
CA GLY A 158 9.57 1.01 8.38
C GLY A 158 9.11 2.01 9.43
N ALA A 159 9.66 3.23 9.42
CA ALA A 159 9.25 4.30 10.34
C ALA A 159 7.76 4.68 10.18
N VAL A 160 7.26 4.79 8.94
CA VAL A 160 5.85 5.08 8.67
C VAL A 160 4.93 3.92 9.06
N ALA A 161 5.31 2.67 8.76
CA ALA A 161 4.53 1.51 9.19
C ALA A 161 4.41 1.45 10.72
N GLN A 162 5.49 1.75 11.44
CA GLN A 162 5.48 1.82 12.89
C GLN A 162 4.61 2.97 13.41
N ALA A 163 4.70 4.16 12.81
CA ALA A 163 3.88 5.31 13.18
C ALA A 163 2.37 5.05 12.98
N ILE A 164 1.98 4.38 11.89
CA ILE A 164 0.59 3.94 11.69
C ILE A 164 0.18 2.96 12.79
N ARG A 165 1.00 1.95 13.08
CA ARG A 165 0.71 0.95 14.12
C ARG A 165 0.51 1.59 15.48
N ASP A 166 1.35 2.57 15.85
CA ASP A 166 1.28 3.26 17.14
C ASP A 166 0.07 4.19 17.23
N GLU A 167 -0.25 4.93 16.16
CA GLU A 167 -1.43 5.80 16.13
C GLU A 167 -2.73 4.99 16.16
N LEU A 168 -2.83 3.87 15.44
CA LEU A 168 -3.98 2.97 15.51
C LEU A 168 -4.16 2.38 16.92
N ARG A 169 -3.06 1.96 17.56
CA ARG A 169 -3.08 1.47 18.95
C ARG A 169 -3.58 2.55 19.90
N LYS A 170 -3.00 3.74 19.83
CA LYS A 170 -3.37 4.89 20.67
C LYS A 170 -4.84 5.26 20.53
N ARG A 171 -5.39 5.29 19.30
CA ARG A 171 -6.81 5.56 19.05
C ARG A 171 -7.70 4.51 19.68
N ARG A 172 -7.38 3.22 19.50
CA ARG A 172 -8.12 2.11 20.09
C ARG A 172 -8.08 2.11 21.63
N ASP A 173 -6.91 2.41 22.21
CA ASP A 173 -6.75 2.47 23.66
C ASP A 173 -7.54 3.65 24.27
N THR A 174 -7.72 4.73 23.50
CA THR A 174 -8.53 5.90 23.90
C THR A 174 -10.02 5.66 23.70
N ASN A 175 -10.41 5.02 22.59
CA ASN A 175 -11.78 4.69 22.24
C ASN A 175 -11.83 3.33 21.53
N PRO A 176 -12.26 2.24 22.21
CA PRO A 176 -12.35 0.92 21.59
C PRO A 176 -13.31 0.83 20.40
N SER A 177 -14.23 1.79 20.26
CA SER A 177 -15.17 1.91 19.14
C SER A 177 -14.74 2.97 18.12
N ASP A 178 -13.47 3.38 18.14
CA ASP A 178 -12.93 4.33 17.18
C ASP A 178 -13.07 3.78 15.74
N PRO A 179 -13.45 4.60 14.76
CA PRO A 179 -13.58 4.16 13.37
C PRO A 179 -12.29 3.58 12.77
N SER A 180 -11.11 3.87 13.35
CA SER A 180 -9.82 3.31 12.95
C SER A 180 -9.70 1.79 13.17
N THR A 181 -10.62 1.17 13.94
CA THR A 181 -10.69 -0.29 14.10
C THR A 181 -10.89 -1.06 12.78
N ARG A 182 -11.44 -0.40 11.75
CA ARG A 182 -11.58 -0.94 10.40
C ARG A 182 -10.32 -0.83 9.54
N ILE A 183 -9.27 -0.17 10.03
CA ILE A 183 -8.00 -0.05 9.31
C ILE A 183 -7.19 -1.33 9.49
N LYS A 184 -6.79 -1.96 8.38
CA LYS A 184 -5.89 -3.12 8.34
C LYS A 184 -4.54 -2.69 7.79
N LEU A 185 -3.52 -2.65 8.64
CA LEU A 185 -2.15 -2.36 8.21
C LEU A 185 -1.43 -3.64 7.80
N ALA A 186 -0.81 -3.61 6.64
CA ALA A 186 0.14 -4.61 6.17
C ALA A 186 1.40 -3.93 5.60
N GLU A 187 2.48 -4.67 5.60
CA GLU A 187 3.72 -4.34 4.90
C GLU A 187 3.71 -5.01 3.52
N VAL A 188 4.28 -4.36 2.51
CA VAL A 188 4.31 -4.87 1.14
C VAL A 188 5.75 -4.91 0.60
N ALA A 189 6.04 -5.90 -0.25
CA ALA A 189 7.27 -5.91 -1.01
C ALA A 189 7.39 -4.69 -1.94
N HIS A 190 8.61 -4.44 -2.40
CA HIS A 190 8.95 -3.27 -3.21
C HIS A 190 7.96 -2.97 -4.35
N VAL A 191 7.31 -1.81 -4.26
CA VAL A 191 6.27 -1.36 -5.20
C VAL A 191 6.81 -0.51 -6.37
N GLY A 192 8.11 -0.27 -6.43
CA GLY A 192 8.72 0.76 -7.27
C GLY A 192 8.65 2.15 -6.63
N GLY A 193 9.20 3.18 -7.30
CA GLY A 193 9.10 4.56 -6.80
C GLY A 193 9.78 4.82 -5.45
N HIS A 194 10.85 4.08 -5.10
CA HIS A 194 11.61 4.26 -3.85
C HIS A 194 12.15 5.69 -3.63
N LYS A 195 12.27 6.48 -4.71
CA LYS A 195 12.64 7.90 -4.59
C LYS A 195 11.58 8.74 -3.86
N TYR A 196 10.38 8.20 -3.72
CA TYR A 196 9.23 8.77 -3.04
C TYR A 196 8.83 7.95 -1.81
N ALA A 197 9.76 7.18 -1.24
CA ALA A 197 9.49 6.48 0.01
C ALA A 197 9.20 7.50 1.15
N ALA A 198 8.31 7.20 2.10
CA ALA A 198 7.52 5.97 2.19
C ALA A 198 6.35 5.95 1.18
N ASN A 199 6.17 4.82 0.47
CA ASN A 199 4.99 4.60 -0.36
C ASN A 199 3.90 3.94 0.49
N LEU A 200 2.72 4.55 0.52
CA LEU A 200 1.53 4.05 1.22
C LEU A 200 0.39 3.86 0.21
N LEU A 201 -0.10 2.63 0.11
CA LEU A 201 -1.21 2.26 -0.76
C LEU A 201 -2.48 2.10 0.08
N VAL A 202 -3.58 2.70 -0.35
CA VAL A 202 -4.86 2.72 0.36
C VAL A 202 -5.92 2.00 -0.47
N TYR A 203 -6.43 0.88 0.02
CA TYR A 203 -7.49 0.09 -0.62
C TYR A 203 -8.71 -0.07 0.30
N PRO A 204 -9.93 -0.15 -0.23
CA PRO A 204 -10.29 -0.29 -1.64
C PRO A 204 -10.23 1.01 -2.44
N HIS A 205 -9.93 2.16 -1.83
CA HIS A 205 -9.89 3.47 -2.48
C HIS A 205 -9.03 3.47 -3.76
N GLY A 206 -7.92 2.75 -3.76
CA GLY A 206 -6.97 2.68 -4.87
C GLY A 206 -5.97 3.83 -4.88
N GLU A 207 -5.82 4.55 -3.78
CA GLU A 207 -4.97 5.74 -3.70
C GLU A 207 -3.53 5.36 -3.35
N TRP A 208 -2.57 6.03 -3.97
CA TRP A 208 -1.14 5.87 -3.71
C TRP A 208 -0.59 7.19 -3.21
N LEU A 209 0.02 7.14 -2.03
CA LEU A 209 0.74 8.25 -1.41
C LEU A 209 2.24 7.97 -1.44
N GLY A 210 3.05 9.02 -1.47
CA GLY A 210 4.49 8.95 -1.29
C GLY A 210 5.06 10.20 -0.63
N GLU A 211 6.36 10.15 -0.34
CA GLU A 211 7.03 11.08 0.58
C GLU A 211 6.24 11.22 1.89
N VAL A 212 5.59 10.13 2.33
CA VAL A 212 4.88 10.11 3.62
C VAL A 212 5.93 10.06 4.72
N GLU A 213 5.80 10.95 5.69
CA GLU A 213 6.59 10.99 6.91
C GLU A 213 5.76 10.52 8.12
N PRO A 214 6.37 10.02 9.21
CA PRO A 214 5.67 9.64 10.42
C PRO A 214 4.70 10.71 10.96
N GLU A 215 5.05 11.98 10.79
CA GLU A 215 4.27 13.13 11.24
C GLU A 215 2.99 13.35 10.43
N ASP A 216 2.94 12.88 9.17
CA ASP A 216 1.76 12.99 8.30
C ASP A 216 0.68 11.94 8.68
N VAL A 217 1.04 10.89 9.44
CA VAL A 217 0.17 9.73 9.70
C VAL A 217 -1.18 10.10 10.33
N PRO A 218 -1.28 10.93 11.38
CA PRO A 218 -2.58 11.24 11.99
C PRO A 218 -3.55 11.90 10.99
N GLU A 219 -3.05 12.86 10.20
CA GLU A 219 -3.86 13.57 9.20
C GLU A 219 -4.28 12.65 8.05
N ILE A 220 -3.37 11.79 7.57
CA ILE A 220 -3.68 10.79 6.55
C ILE A 220 -4.77 9.83 7.02
N LEU A 221 -4.69 9.33 8.26
CA LEU A 221 -5.71 8.43 8.82
C LEU A 221 -7.07 9.13 8.93
N ASP A 222 -7.11 10.38 9.38
CA ASP A 222 -8.35 11.16 9.47
C ASP A 222 -8.98 11.36 8.08
N ALA A 223 -8.16 11.73 7.08
CA ALA A 223 -8.61 11.91 5.70
C ALA A 223 -9.17 10.60 5.10
N ILE A 224 -8.52 9.46 5.37
CA ILE A 224 -8.99 8.14 4.92
C ILE A 224 -10.30 7.78 5.63
N LEU A 225 -10.40 8.02 6.93
CA LEU A 225 -11.57 7.67 7.73
C LEU A 225 -12.80 8.54 7.42
N ALA A 226 -12.62 9.75 6.91
CA ALA A 226 -13.70 10.60 6.45
C ALA A 226 -14.38 10.11 5.15
N LEU A 227 -13.78 9.14 4.45
CA LEU A 227 -14.28 8.64 3.17
C LEU A 227 -15.09 7.35 3.30
N PRO A 228 -16.02 7.10 2.35
CA PRO A 228 -16.70 5.82 2.24
C PRO A 228 -15.73 4.70 1.85
N VAL A 229 -15.99 3.48 2.33
CA VAL A 229 -15.17 2.29 2.02
C VAL A 229 -15.60 1.70 0.68
N ARG A 230 -15.07 2.26 -0.40
CA ARG A 230 -15.31 1.80 -1.77
C ARG A 230 -14.16 2.19 -2.70
N PRO A 231 -14.01 1.56 -3.86
CA PRO A 231 -13.20 2.14 -4.92
C PRO A 231 -13.62 3.58 -5.21
N ARG A 232 -12.61 4.44 -5.32
CA ARG A 232 -12.75 5.84 -5.69
C ARG A 232 -12.97 5.93 -7.20
N ASN A 233 -13.94 6.72 -7.64
CA ASN A 233 -14.12 7.03 -9.05
C ASN A 233 -12.89 7.81 -9.57
N ILE A 234 -12.66 7.71 -10.87
CA ILE A 234 -11.48 8.28 -11.55
C ILE A 234 -11.39 9.80 -11.46
N ASP A 235 -12.50 10.49 -11.21
CA ASP A 235 -12.63 11.96 -11.20
C ASP A 235 -12.72 12.57 -9.80
N GLU A 236 -12.85 11.76 -8.75
CA GLU A 236 -12.91 12.27 -7.37
C GLU A 236 -11.58 12.94 -6.96
N ILE A 237 -11.67 14.00 -6.13
CA ILE A 237 -10.53 14.81 -5.66
C ILE A 237 -9.52 13.97 -4.86
N PRO A 238 -8.25 13.87 -5.27
CA PRO A 238 -7.21 13.13 -4.55
C PRO A 238 -7.21 13.32 -3.04
N ILE A 239 -7.06 12.24 -2.28
CA ILE A 239 -6.77 12.35 -0.84
C ILE A 239 -5.36 12.85 -0.63
N CYS A 240 -5.15 13.61 0.46
CA CYS A 240 -3.84 14.12 0.86
C CYS A 240 -3.01 14.65 -0.33
N PRO A 241 -3.48 15.69 -1.06
CA PRO A 241 -2.88 16.12 -2.34
C PRO A 241 -1.36 16.35 -2.28
N ARG A 242 -0.82 16.79 -1.14
CA ARG A 242 0.62 16.95 -0.89
C ARG A 242 1.40 15.64 -1.10
N ASN A 243 0.88 14.51 -0.63
CA ASN A 243 1.54 13.21 -0.70
C ASN A 243 1.03 12.37 -1.87
N TRP A 244 0.01 12.83 -2.62
CA TRP A 244 -0.65 12.01 -3.62
C TRP A 244 0.26 11.72 -4.82
N ARG A 245 0.24 10.46 -5.29
CA ARG A 245 1.03 9.97 -6.43
C ARG A 245 0.17 9.38 -7.53
N GLY A 246 -1.03 8.91 -7.23
CA GLY A 246 -1.89 8.32 -8.24
C GLY A 246 -3.05 7.52 -7.68
N ARG A 247 -3.91 7.07 -8.59
CA ARG A 247 -5.06 6.22 -8.27
C ARG A 247 -5.10 5.03 -9.22
N MET A 248 -5.50 3.87 -8.70
CA MET A 248 -5.84 2.69 -9.50
C MET A 248 -6.84 3.06 -10.60
N GLY A 249 -6.60 2.58 -11.81
CA GLY A 249 -7.42 2.87 -13.00
C GLY A 249 -6.96 4.10 -13.79
N LEU A 250 -6.04 4.91 -13.27
CA LEU A 250 -5.46 6.03 -14.01
C LEU A 250 -4.11 5.65 -14.64
N ASN A 251 -3.81 6.30 -15.76
CA ASN A 251 -2.46 6.34 -16.32
C ASN A 251 -1.70 7.59 -15.82
N LYS A 252 -0.43 7.71 -16.23
CA LYS A 252 0.46 8.80 -15.80
C LYS A 252 -0.14 10.18 -16.08
N ASP A 253 -0.65 10.41 -17.28
CA ASP A 253 -1.11 11.74 -17.71
C ASP A 253 -2.45 12.08 -17.05
N GLU A 254 -3.34 11.09 -16.89
CA GLU A 254 -4.59 11.25 -16.15
C GLU A 254 -4.35 11.59 -14.68
N GLN A 255 -3.35 10.97 -14.06
CA GLN A 255 -2.96 11.31 -12.68
C GLN A 255 -2.50 12.77 -12.58
N VAL A 256 -1.63 13.23 -13.49
CA VAL A 256 -1.16 14.62 -13.52
C VAL A 256 -2.33 15.59 -13.69
N GLN A 257 -3.23 15.31 -14.64
CA GLN A 257 -4.39 16.15 -14.89
C GLN A 257 -5.35 16.20 -13.69
N LEU A 258 -5.57 15.08 -13.01
CA LEU A 258 -6.44 15.03 -11.85
C LEU A 258 -5.90 15.89 -10.69
N LEU A 259 -4.59 15.81 -10.40
CA LEU A 259 -4.00 16.65 -9.37
C LEU A 259 -4.08 18.14 -9.74
N GLN A 260 -3.77 18.50 -10.98
CA GLN A 260 -3.84 19.90 -11.43
C GLN A 260 -5.22 20.50 -11.25
N ARG A 261 -6.29 19.75 -11.57
CA ARG A 261 -7.68 20.19 -11.36
C ARG A 261 -8.04 20.43 -9.89
N THR A 262 -7.29 19.86 -8.96
CA THR A 262 -7.52 20.07 -7.52
C THR A 262 -7.05 21.45 -7.06
N TYR A 263 -6.12 22.06 -7.78
CA TYR A 263 -5.54 23.38 -7.47
C TYR A 263 -6.06 24.51 -8.38
N SER A 264 -6.94 24.18 -9.34
CA SER A 264 -7.61 25.13 -10.23
C SER A 264 -8.94 25.61 -9.64
#